data_AF-A0A4V3SDZ5-F1
#
_entry.id   AF-A0A4V3SDZ5-F1
#
_cell.length_a   1.000
_cell.length_b   1.000
_cell.length_c   1.000
_cell.angle_alpha   90.00
_cell.angle_beta   90.00
_cell.angle_gamma   90.00
#
_symmetry.space_group_name_H-M   'P 1'
#
loop_
_entity.id
_entity.type
_entity.pdbx_description
1 polymer ?
#
loop_
_entity_poly.entity_id
_entity_poly.type
_entity_poly.pdbx_seq_one_letter_code
_entity_poly.pdbx_strand_id
1 'polypeptide(L)'
;MTSVLPALSKVVIVDHVSSDAVVQLSKNGFIVFDLEESGVAEDRLIDILTEHSAGALVVRSATKVTENVLKSGAAAGLRVVARAGVGVDNIDVRAAEKNHVLVINAPEGNTLSATEHTCSLILCLARQLRNTILHKADEWPTTRKTVITSSSIVPITELSGKTLGIVGLGRIGSAVGIRMRAFGMRIIGHDPTRKYSKKNTKTVGPPPPEWLDDWMPLEELLSESDYITLHVPLVPQTTGLIGPEMLSMCRKGFRLINCSRGSVVDEAALLAAVESGHCAGAALDVFTREPIQPTDPIMEKLLSHPCIIATPHLGASSREAQVRVATEVSEALTALAGWSSLGISGLEGAINLNKLGRDFCACFEDWTKRTDAATSKMLLTLPYAVYVLLEQLIQKTTPETLCTKDSSIAYRITLVIPEAINPRSSSGQLLTCLFAHTCEFVLERCSHQACLLPEKFDLLSAFLCDLPNVTVSTDQLTGAVEVSWIGRKNSERTVCSCLFLHPESRLDMTEQIFFGFSSPLPLWILNVSFSYMCDCGDVAQAPAMTGQLKESILHLLDEHGESTNEIAIDVYDSFTSEV
;
A
#
# COMPACT_ATOMS: atom_id res chain seq x y z
N MET A 1 4.79 6.27 28.73
CA MET A 1 4.31 6.96 27.52
C MET A 1 3.41 6.02 26.75
N THR A 2 2.37 6.52 26.10
CA THR A 2 1.52 5.70 25.22
C THR A 2 1.70 6.18 23.79
N SER A 3 2.06 5.26 22.89
CA SER A 3 2.32 5.55 21.48
C SER A 3 1.02 5.55 20.67
N VAL A 4 0.87 6.53 19.78
CA VAL A 4 -0.24 6.61 18.80
C VAL A 4 0.04 5.75 17.57
N LEU A 5 1.31 5.55 17.24
CA LEU A 5 1.76 4.65 16.17
C LEU A 5 2.06 3.25 16.74
N PRO A 6 2.02 2.20 15.91
CA PRO A 6 2.41 0.86 16.34
C PRO A 6 3.84 0.84 16.91
N ALA A 7 4.06 0.01 17.93
CA ALA A 7 5.41 -0.27 18.41
C ALA A 7 6.16 -1.14 17.38
N LEU A 8 7.03 -0.52 16.58
CA LEU A 8 7.80 -1.20 15.52
C LEU A 8 9.27 -1.42 15.86
N SER A 9 9.66 -1.28 17.13
CA SER A 9 11.07 -1.27 17.56
C SER A 9 11.86 -2.55 17.20
N LYS A 10 11.18 -3.67 16.98
CA LYS A 10 11.80 -4.94 16.57
C LYS A 10 11.39 -5.32 15.15
N VAL A 11 12.39 -5.48 14.29
CA VAL A 11 12.24 -5.83 12.88
C VAL A 11 12.88 -7.19 12.64
N VAL A 12 12.11 -8.14 12.13
CA VAL A 12 12.63 -9.43 11.66
C VAL A 12 12.77 -9.38 10.15
N ILE A 13 13.93 -9.77 9.64
CA ILE A 13 14.24 -9.90 8.22
C ILE A 13 14.57 -11.37 7.95
N VAL A 14 13.77 -12.02 7.08
CA VAL A 14 13.92 -13.46 6.82
C VAL A 14 14.48 -13.79 5.44
N ASP A 15 14.17 -12.96 4.44
CA ASP A 15 14.70 -13.13 3.08
C ASP A 15 15.93 -12.22 2.89
N HIS A 16 16.83 -12.59 1.97
CA HIS A 16 18.03 -11.80 1.66
C HIS A 16 17.70 -10.37 1.18
N VAL A 17 18.03 -9.38 2.00
CA VAL A 17 18.03 -7.95 1.65
C VAL A 17 19.46 -7.40 1.61
N SER A 18 19.65 -6.21 1.05
CA SER A 18 20.97 -5.56 1.08
C SER A 18 21.41 -5.32 2.53
N SER A 19 22.69 -5.54 2.85
CA SER A 19 23.27 -5.19 4.15
C SER A 19 23.13 -3.71 4.48
N ASP A 20 23.08 -2.84 3.46
CA ASP A 20 22.80 -1.42 3.64
C ASP A 20 21.42 -1.18 4.31
N ALA A 21 20.41 -2.01 4.00
CA ALA A 21 19.07 -1.93 4.63
C ALA A 21 19.15 -2.18 6.13
N VAL A 22 19.85 -3.25 6.49
CA VAL A 22 20.04 -3.72 7.87
C VAL A 22 20.72 -2.62 8.67
N VAL A 23 21.79 -2.06 8.11
CA VAL A 23 22.55 -0.96 8.73
C VAL A 23 21.69 0.30 8.90
N GLN A 24 20.87 0.66 7.91
CA GLN A 24 19.98 1.83 8.01
C GLN A 24 18.91 1.64 9.08
N LEU A 25 18.25 0.47 9.11
CA LEU A 25 17.28 0.15 10.15
C LEU A 25 17.92 0.21 11.55
N SER A 26 19.08 -0.42 11.75
CA SER A 26 19.77 -0.36 13.04
C SER A 26 20.18 1.06 13.43
N LYS A 27 20.65 1.88 12.47
CA LYS A 27 20.98 3.31 12.73
C LYS A 27 19.76 4.14 13.11
N ASN A 28 18.59 3.78 12.61
CA ASN A 28 17.34 4.45 12.92
C ASN A 28 16.71 3.98 14.24
N GLY A 29 17.39 3.10 15.00
CA GLY A 29 16.96 2.68 16.34
C GLY A 29 16.20 1.35 16.37
N PHE A 30 16.08 0.64 15.24
CA PHE A 30 15.46 -0.68 15.23
C PHE A 30 16.40 -1.75 15.80
N ILE A 31 15.85 -2.65 16.62
CA ILE A 31 16.46 -3.94 16.92
C ILE A 31 16.17 -4.85 15.74
N VAL A 32 17.19 -5.12 14.92
CA VAL A 32 17.05 -5.89 13.68
C VAL A 32 17.54 -7.32 13.89
N PHE A 33 16.67 -8.29 13.56
CA PHE A 33 16.99 -9.70 13.50
C PHE A 33 17.07 -10.11 12.03
N ASP A 34 18.28 -10.09 11.46
CA ASP A 34 18.53 -10.54 10.09
C ASP A 34 18.94 -12.02 10.10
N LEU A 35 18.05 -12.88 9.58
CA LEU A 35 18.22 -14.33 9.63
C LEU A 35 18.86 -14.91 8.37
N GLU A 36 18.78 -14.19 7.23
CA GLU A 36 19.30 -14.62 5.94
C GLU A 36 18.87 -16.05 5.49
N GLU A 37 17.76 -16.60 6.01
CA GLU A 37 17.35 -17.99 5.76
C GLU A 37 16.70 -18.19 4.38
N SER A 38 15.90 -17.21 3.93
CA SER A 38 15.13 -17.19 2.67
C SER A 38 14.17 -18.38 2.45
N GLY A 39 12.90 -18.09 2.18
CA GLY A 39 11.90 -19.14 1.94
C GLY A 39 11.56 -19.95 3.19
N VAL A 40 11.51 -19.28 4.34
CA VAL A 40 11.25 -19.88 5.66
C VAL A 40 9.87 -20.57 5.66
N ALA A 41 9.80 -21.77 6.24
CA ALA A 41 8.56 -22.52 6.38
C ALA A 41 7.58 -21.83 7.35
N GLU A 42 6.28 -22.01 7.12
CA GLU A 42 5.20 -21.35 7.89
C GLU A 42 5.36 -21.49 9.40
N ASP A 43 5.51 -22.73 9.91
CA ASP A 43 5.63 -22.98 11.35
C ASP A 43 6.86 -22.28 11.95
N ARG A 44 7.99 -22.35 11.25
CA ARG A 44 9.24 -21.69 11.69
C ARG A 44 9.10 -20.18 11.69
N LEU A 45 8.42 -19.61 10.70
CA LEU A 45 8.17 -18.17 10.64
C LEU A 45 7.30 -17.71 11.81
N ILE A 46 6.29 -18.48 12.18
CA ILE A 46 5.46 -18.21 13.37
C ILE A 46 6.30 -18.23 14.65
N ASP A 47 7.17 -19.24 14.81
CA ASP A 47 8.08 -19.34 15.96
C ASP A 47 8.99 -18.12 16.05
N ILE A 48 9.63 -17.72 14.95
CA ILE A 48 10.54 -16.55 14.87
C ILE A 48 9.80 -15.27 15.27
N LEU A 49 8.61 -15.02 14.71
CA LEU A 49 7.83 -13.82 15.01
C LEU A 49 7.44 -13.76 16.49
N THR A 50 7.11 -14.91 17.08
CA THR A 50 6.73 -15.04 18.49
C THR A 50 7.93 -14.87 19.42
N GLU A 51 9.04 -15.57 19.15
CA GLU A 51 10.28 -15.55 19.91
C GLU A 51 10.84 -14.12 20.02
N HIS A 52 10.82 -13.37 18.91
CA HIS A 52 11.34 -12.01 18.89
C HIS A 52 10.30 -10.95 19.28
N SER A 53 8.99 -11.29 19.32
CA SER A 53 7.90 -10.32 19.44
C SER A 53 8.02 -9.22 18.39
N ALA A 54 8.09 -9.63 17.13
CA ALA A 54 8.40 -8.72 16.01
C ALA A 54 7.24 -7.74 15.76
N GLY A 55 7.53 -6.44 15.76
CA GLY A 55 6.56 -5.41 15.36
C GLY A 55 6.46 -5.29 13.83
N ALA A 56 7.57 -5.53 13.13
CA ALA A 56 7.62 -5.57 11.68
C ALA A 56 8.33 -6.83 11.15
N LEU A 57 7.83 -7.35 10.02
CA LEU A 57 8.43 -8.43 9.25
C LEU A 57 8.83 -7.90 7.87
N VAL A 58 10.09 -8.10 7.48
CA VAL A 58 10.61 -7.80 6.14
C VAL A 58 10.81 -9.10 5.37
N VAL A 59 10.16 -9.20 4.21
CA VAL A 59 10.23 -10.35 3.28
C VAL A 59 10.55 -9.89 1.86
N ARG A 60 10.93 -10.83 0.99
CA ARG A 60 11.03 -10.65 -0.46
C ARG A 60 10.06 -11.56 -1.19
N SER A 61 10.51 -12.34 -2.16
CA SER A 61 9.67 -13.21 -2.98
C SER A 61 9.62 -14.65 -2.49
N ALA A 62 10.57 -15.08 -1.66
CA ALA A 62 10.73 -16.49 -1.31
C ALA A 62 9.83 -16.91 -0.14
N THR A 63 9.82 -16.14 0.96
CA THR A 63 9.02 -16.48 2.14
C THR A 63 7.54 -16.14 1.93
N LYS A 64 6.65 -17.08 2.25
CA LYS A 64 5.20 -16.89 2.15
C LYS A 64 4.62 -16.44 3.49
N VAL A 65 3.86 -15.35 3.47
CA VAL A 65 3.17 -14.78 4.63
C VAL A 65 1.68 -15.12 4.50
N THR A 66 1.31 -16.27 5.05
CA THR A 66 -0.04 -16.84 4.94
C THR A 66 -0.98 -16.29 6.01
N GLU A 67 -2.28 -16.62 5.92
CA GLU A 67 -3.28 -16.27 6.94
C GLU A 67 -2.87 -16.72 8.35
N ASN A 68 -2.30 -17.92 8.49
CA ASN A 68 -1.85 -18.44 9.78
C ASN A 68 -0.67 -17.64 10.36
N VAL A 69 0.30 -17.26 9.51
CA VAL A 69 1.43 -16.39 9.89
C VAL A 69 0.91 -15.04 10.37
N LEU A 70 0.00 -14.42 9.62
CA LEU A 70 -0.54 -13.10 9.94
C LEU A 70 -1.34 -13.11 11.22
N LYS A 71 -2.21 -14.11 11.40
CA LYS A 71 -3.01 -14.27 12.62
C LYS A 71 -2.13 -14.48 13.86
N SER A 72 -1.18 -15.41 13.79
CA SER A 72 -0.30 -15.73 14.92
C SER A 72 0.69 -14.59 15.20
N GLY A 73 1.25 -14.01 14.15
CA GLY A 73 2.13 -12.84 14.25
C GLY A 73 1.42 -11.63 14.85
N ALA A 74 0.19 -11.31 14.41
CA ALA A 74 -0.58 -10.20 14.96
C ALA A 74 -0.84 -10.37 16.47
N ALA A 75 -1.17 -11.59 16.90
CA ALA A 75 -1.33 -11.95 18.30
C ALA A 75 -0.01 -11.82 19.10
N ALA A 76 1.14 -12.00 18.45
CA ALA A 76 2.47 -11.80 19.02
C ALA A 76 3.01 -10.36 18.91
N GLY A 77 2.25 -9.43 18.31
CA GLY A 77 2.62 -8.01 18.21
C GLY A 77 2.96 -7.50 16.81
N LEU A 78 2.90 -8.34 15.76
CA LEU A 78 3.13 -7.91 14.39
C LEU A 78 2.09 -6.86 13.96
N ARG A 79 2.57 -5.75 13.37
CA ARG A 79 1.73 -4.67 12.85
C ARG A 79 2.04 -4.31 11.41
N VAL A 80 3.25 -4.61 10.94
CA VAL A 80 3.67 -4.30 9.56
C VAL A 80 4.35 -5.50 8.91
N VAL A 81 3.95 -5.83 7.69
CA VAL A 81 4.71 -6.69 6.78
C VAL A 81 5.20 -5.83 5.63
N ALA A 82 6.50 -5.63 5.56
CA ALA A 82 7.15 -4.87 4.50
C ALA A 82 7.77 -5.83 3.49
N ARG A 83 7.33 -5.74 2.23
CA ARG A 83 7.94 -6.48 1.15
C ARG A 83 9.00 -5.63 0.46
N ALA A 84 10.23 -6.10 0.50
CA ALA A 84 11.32 -5.60 -0.32
C ALA A 84 11.15 -6.05 -1.79
N GLY A 85 10.15 -5.47 -2.46
CA GLY A 85 9.81 -5.66 -3.87
C GLY A 85 8.48 -4.99 -4.25
N VAL A 86 8.03 -5.16 -5.51
CA VAL A 86 6.82 -4.48 -6.03
C VAL A 86 5.55 -5.32 -5.91
N GLY A 87 5.58 -6.58 -6.36
CA GLY A 87 4.46 -7.51 -6.13
C GLY A 87 4.22 -7.77 -4.66
N VAL A 88 3.17 -8.49 -4.32
CA VAL A 88 2.90 -8.96 -2.94
C VAL A 88 2.27 -10.35 -2.98
N ASP A 89 2.51 -11.09 -4.05
CA ASP A 89 1.83 -12.34 -4.37
C ASP A 89 2.12 -13.45 -3.32
N ASN A 90 3.21 -13.29 -2.56
CA ASN A 90 3.59 -14.16 -1.45
C ASN A 90 3.00 -13.73 -0.09
N ILE A 91 2.11 -12.73 -0.06
CA ILE A 91 1.48 -12.22 1.17
C ILE A 91 -0.04 -12.31 1.01
N ASP A 92 -0.73 -12.90 1.98
CA ASP A 92 -2.20 -12.86 2.03
C ASP A 92 -2.69 -11.50 2.53
N VAL A 93 -2.83 -10.56 1.60
CA VAL A 93 -3.23 -9.17 1.87
C VAL A 93 -4.60 -9.08 2.55
N ARG A 94 -5.53 -9.98 2.20
CA ARG A 94 -6.88 -9.99 2.79
C ARG A 94 -6.83 -10.49 4.22
N ALA A 95 -6.03 -11.52 4.50
CA ALA A 95 -5.80 -11.95 5.87
C ALA A 95 -5.07 -10.85 6.66
N ALA A 96 -4.15 -10.10 6.05
CA ALA A 96 -3.44 -9.03 6.73
C ALA A 96 -4.41 -7.91 7.15
N GLU A 97 -5.31 -7.50 6.25
CA GLU A 97 -6.40 -6.56 6.54
C GLU A 97 -7.28 -7.03 7.72
N LYS A 98 -7.75 -8.29 7.69
CA LYS A 98 -8.56 -8.88 8.77
C LYS A 98 -7.86 -8.95 10.12
N ASN A 99 -6.52 -9.05 10.13
CA ASN A 99 -5.72 -9.13 11.34
C ASN A 99 -5.08 -7.78 11.71
N HIS A 100 -5.52 -6.67 11.09
CA HIS A 100 -5.00 -5.32 11.32
C HIS A 100 -3.48 -5.22 11.15
N VAL A 101 -2.93 -5.94 10.17
CA VAL A 101 -1.52 -5.89 9.77
C VAL A 101 -1.40 -5.10 8.48
N LEU A 102 -0.66 -4.00 8.52
CA LEU A 102 -0.35 -3.18 7.35
C LEU A 102 0.60 -3.94 6.42
N VAL A 103 0.30 -3.97 5.13
CA VAL A 103 1.23 -4.49 4.12
C VAL A 103 1.75 -3.34 3.29
N ILE A 104 3.07 -3.16 3.30
CA ILE A 104 3.76 -2.16 2.49
C ILE A 104 4.71 -2.84 1.50
N ASN A 105 4.89 -2.25 0.32
CA ASN A 105 5.85 -2.68 -0.68
C ASN A 105 6.81 -1.53 -1.05
N ALA A 106 7.76 -1.81 -1.94
CA ALA A 106 8.72 -0.83 -2.46
C ALA A 106 8.50 -0.62 -3.97
N PRO A 107 7.48 0.17 -4.36
CA PRO A 107 7.04 0.29 -5.75
C PRO A 107 8.09 0.95 -6.66
N GLU A 108 8.89 1.89 -6.15
CA GLU A 108 9.82 2.66 -6.98
C GLU A 108 11.15 1.93 -7.19
N GLY A 109 11.65 1.21 -6.16
CA GLY A 109 12.99 0.64 -6.17
C GLY A 109 13.33 -0.30 -7.34
N ASN A 110 12.33 -1.00 -7.91
CA ASN A 110 12.55 -2.02 -8.95
C ASN A 110 12.31 -1.55 -10.38
N THR A 111 11.65 -0.40 -10.59
CA THR A 111 11.13 -0.02 -11.92
C THR A 111 12.22 -0.04 -12.98
N LEU A 112 13.36 0.61 -12.71
CA LEU A 112 14.44 0.73 -13.68
C LEU A 112 15.05 -0.63 -14.07
N SER A 113 15.36 -1.48 -13.09
CA SER A 113 15.99 -2.77 -13.36
C SER A 113 15.05 -3.73 -14.07
N ALA A 114 13.76 -3.73 -13.73
CA ALA A 114 12.78 -4.54 -14.44
C ALA A 114 12.61 -4.08 -15.89
N THR A 115 12.66 -2.76 -16.12
CA THR A 115 12.67 -2.19 -17.47
C THR A 115 13.90 -2.63 -18.25
N GLU A 116 15.10 -2.51 -17.68
CA GLU A 116 16.35 -2.90 -18.33
C GLU A 116 16.39 -4.39 -18.66
N HIS A 117 15.94 -5.24 -17.73
CA HIS A 117 15.83 -6.68 -17.95
C HIS A 117 14.86 -7.01 -19.08
N THR A 118 13.68 -6.36 -19.10
CA THR A 118 12.70 -6.52 -20.19
C THR A 118 13.31 -6.13 -21.55
N CYS A 119 13.92 -4.94 -21.65
CA CYS A 119 14.57 -4.48 -22.88
C CYS A 119 15.70 -5.42 -23.31
N SER A 120 16.48 -5.94 -22.34
CA SER A 120 17.54 -6.91 -22.60
C SER A 120 16.99 -8.21 -23.17
N LEU A 121 15.87 -8.73 -22.63
CA LEU A 121 15.23 -9.93 -23.14
C LEU A 121 14.64 -9.74 -24.55
N ILE A 122 14.08 -8.56 -24.86
CA ILE A 122 13.67 -8.20 -26.23
C ILE A 122 14.88 -8.28 -27.19
N LEU A 123 16.02 -7.70 -26.80
CA LEU A 123 17.25 -7.75 -27.60
C LEU A 123 17.80 -9.18 -27.74
N CYS A 124 17.79 -9.97 -26.66
CA CYS A 124 18.20 -11.37 -26.67
C CYS A 124 17.37 -12.20 -27.65
N LEU A 125 16.06 -11.98 -27.72
CA LEU A 125 15.18 -12.63 -28.68
C LEU A 125 15.46 -12.17 -30.12
N ALA A 126 15.62 -10.87 -30.35
CA ALA A 126 15.90 -10.32 -31.68
C ALA A 126 17.24 -10.84 -32.24
N ARG A 127 18.24 -11.02 -31.38
CA ARG A 127 19.60 -11.42 -31.75
C ARG A 127 19.91 -12.90 -31.52
N GLN A 128 18.95 -13.67 -31.01
CA GLN A 128 19.10 -15.10 -30.71
C GLN A 128 20.31 -15.37 -29.80
N LEU A 129 20.53 -14.53 -28.78
CA LEU A 129 21.75 -14.60 -27.96
C LEU A 129 21.92 -15.96 -27.27
N ARG A 130 20.83 -16.57 -26.78
CA ARG A 130 20.87 -17.93 -26.20
C ARG A 130 21.54 -18.96 -27.12
N ASN A 131 21.31 -18.84 -28.44
CA ASN A 131 21.75 -19.81 -29.44
C ASN A 131 23.03 -19.38 -30.17
N THR A 132 23.54 -18.17 -29.91
CA THR A 132 24.66 -17.58 -30.67
C THR A 132 25.87 -17.20 -29.83
N ILE A 133 25.77 -17.27 -28.51
CA ILE A 133 26.92 -17.15 -27.60
C ILE A 133 27.83 -18.36 -27.80
N LEU A 134 29.13 -18.08 -27.98
CA LEU A 134 30.16 -19.10 -28.08
C LEU A 134 30.82 -19.31 -26.72
N HIS A 135 31.03 -20.56 -26.34
CA HIS A 135 31.77 -20.95 -25.15
C HIS A 135 33.17 -21.48 -25.50
N LYS A 136 33.35 -21.97 -26.73
CA LYS A 136 34.62 -22.49 -27.23
C LYS A 136 34.87 -22.05 -28.68
N ALA A 137 36.14 -22.00 -29.09
CA ALA A 137 36.53 -21.51 -30.41
C ALA A 137 36.06 -22.42 -31.56
N ASP A 138 35.99 -23.73 -31.32
CA ASP A 138 35.58 -24.76 -32.29
C ASP A 138 34.07 -24.75 -32.59
N GLU A 139 33.26 -24.08 -31.77
CA GLU A 139 31.83 -23.87 -32.01
C GLU A 139 31.56 -22.87 -33.15
N TRP A 140 32.52 -21.98 -33.46
CA TRP A 140 32.33 -20.87 -34.42
C TRP A 140 31.77 -21.30 -35.79
N PRO A 141 32.33 -22.30 -36.50
CA PRO A 141 31.83 -22.66 -37.83
C PRO A 141 30.40 -23.21 -37.79
N THR A 142 30.08 -23.99 -36.75
CA THR A 142 28.76 -24.59 -36.56
C THR A 142 27.73 -23.52 -36.22
N THR A 143 27.98 -22.71 -35.19
CA THR A 143 27.08 -21.63 -34.77
C THR A 143 26.88 -20.61 -35.88
N ARG A 144 27.94 -20.20 -36.60
CA ARG A 144 27.78 -19.26 -37.72
C ARG A 144 26.87 -19.84 -38.81
N LYS A 145 27.00 -21.14 -39.13
CA LYS A 145 26.17 -21.81 -40.13
C LYS A 145 24.70 -21.94 -39.70
N THR A 146 24.42 -22.17 -38.41
CA THR A 146 23.03 -22.30 -37.92
C THR A 146 22.24 -21.00 -38.04
N VAL A 147 22.87 -19.82 -37.90
CA VAL A 147 22.16 -18.53 -37.95
C VAL A 147 22.10 -17.84 -39.31
N ILE A 148 23.06 -18.07 -40.22
CA ILE A 148 23.08 -17.41 -41.55
C ILE A 148 22.28 -18.15 -42.62
N THR A 149 21.84 -19.37 -42.35
CA THR A 149 21.10 -20.18 -43.32
C THR A 149 19.61 -19.93 -43.17
N SER A 150 18.88 -19.98 -44.29
CA SER A 150 17.40 -19.90 -44.32
C SER A 150 16.70 -21.02 -43.54
N SER A 151 17.48 -21.98 -43.03
CA SER A 151 17.06 -23.12 -42.21
C SER A 151 17.13 -22.85 -40.71
N SER A 152 17.53 -21.64 -40.27
CA SER A 152 17.50 -21.28 -38.85
C SER A 152 16.09 -21.40 -38.30
N ILE A 153 15.94 -22.12 -37.18
CA ILE A 153 14.65 -22.29 -36.49
C ILE A 153 14.07 -20.92 -36.08
N VAL A 154 14.94 -19.96 -35.76
CA VAL A 154 14.56 -18.57 -35.51
C VAL A 154 15.51 -17.60 -36.23
N PRO A 155 15.00 -16.71 -37.10
CA PRO A 155 15.85 -15.73 -37.76
C PRO A 155 16.28 -14.62 -36.79
N ILE A 156 17.53 -14.16 -36.91
CA ILE A 156 17.96 -12.88 -36.36
C ILE A 156 17.16 -11.77 -37.05
N THR A 157 16.65 -10.82 -36.27
CA THR A 157 15.84 -9.71 -36.79
C THR A 157 16.32 -8.37 -36.26
N GLU A 158 16.12 -7.33 -37.06
CA GLU A 158 16.22 -5.95 -36.61
C GLU A 158 14.95 -5.55 -35.84
N LEU A 159 15.10 -4.67 -34.86
CA LEU A 159 13.98 -4.07 -34.12
C LEU A 159 13.41 -2.84 -34.82
N SER A 160 14.24 -2.07 -35.53
CA SER A 160 13.81 -0.86 -36.23
C SER A 160 12.69 -1.17 -37.23
N GLY A 161 11.61 -0.39 -37.19
CA GLY A 161 10.42 -0.58 -38.02
C GLY A 161 9.47 -1.68 -37.57
N LYS A 162 9.78 -2.42 -36.49
CA LYS A 162 8.87 -3.40 -35.88
C LYS A 162 7.92 -2.74 -34.88
N THR A 163 6.77 -3.38 -34.65
CA THR A 163 5.78 -2.94 -33.67
C THR A 163 5.98 -3.66 -32.34
N LEU A 164 6.12 -2.90 -31.25
CA LEU A 164 6.06 -3.40 -29.88
C LEU A 164 4.68 -3.08 -29.29
N GLY A 165 3.91 -4.12 -28.98
CA GLY A 165 2.70 -4.05 -28.18
C GLY A 165 2.99 -4.15 -26.69
N ILE A 166 2.54 -3.17 -25.93
CA ILE A 166 2.70 -3.12 -24.47
C ILE A 166 1.35 -3.32 -23.80
N VAL A 167 1.20 -4.42 -23.07
CA VAL A 167 0.00 -4.70 -22.27
C VAL A 167 0.27 -4.26 -20.83
N GLY A 168 -0.36 -3.17 -20.41
CA GLY A 168 -0.11 -2.49 -19.14
C GLY A 168 0.83 -1.30 -19.32
N LEU A 169 0.31 -0.07 -19.18
CA LEU A 169 1.03 1.18 -19.40
C LEU A 169 1.38 1.87 -18.08
N GLY A 170 1.66 1.07 -17.04
CA GLY A 170 2.20 1.55 -15.77
C GLY A 170 3.66 2.01 -15.87
N ARG A 171 4.34 2.13 -14.73
CA ARG A 171 5.73 2.61 -14.61
C ARG A 171 6.70 1.84 -15.53
N ILE A 172 6.73 0.51 -15.41
CA ILE A 172 7.66 -0.35 -16.16
C ILE A 172 7.31 -0.35 -17.65
N GLY A 173 6.04 -0.57 -18.00
CA GLY A 173 5.60 -0.61 -19.41
C GLY A 173 5.89 0.70 -20.15
N SER A 174 5.63 1.84 -19.50
CA SER A 174 6.00 3.16 -20.04
C SER A 174 7.50 3.31 -20.24
N ALA A 175 8.30 2.92 -19.25
CA ALA A 175 9.76 3.01 -19.31
C ALA A 175 10.37 2.09 -20.38
N VAL A 176 9.76 0.92 -20.63
CA VAL A 176 10.11 0.03 -21.75
C VAL A 176 9.75 0.69 -23.08
N GLY A 177 8.54 1.22 -23.23
CA GLY A 177 8.09 1.89 -24.45
C GLY A 177 9.02 3.04 -24.86
N ILE A 178 9.37 3.93 -23.92
CA ILE A 178 10.32 5.04 -24.15
C ILE A 178 11.66 4.54 -24.69
N ARG A 179 12.22 3.48 -24.09
CA ARG A 179 13.51 2.92 -24.50
C ARG A 179 13.42 2.22 -25.85
N MET A 180 12.36 1.44 -26.07
CA MET A 180 12.21 0.69 -27.32
C MET A 180 11.87 1.57 -28.53
N ARG A 181 11.26 2.74 -28.29
CA ARG A 181 11.12 3.78 -29.32
C ARG A 181 12.48 4.26 -29.83
N ALA A 182 13.48 4.37 -28.95
CA ALA A 182 14.84 4.76 -29.35
C ALA A 182 15.55 3.72 -30.25
N PHE A 183 15.09 2.47 -30.25
CA PHE A 183 15.51 1.43 -31.21
C PHE A 183 14.75 1.49 -32.54
N GLY A 184 13.90 2.50 -32.76
CA GLY A 184 13.13 2.69 -33.98
C GLY A 184 11.87 1.82 -34.07
N MET A 185 11.39 1.27 -32.96
CA MET A 185 10.13 0.51 -32.93
C MET A 185 8.92 1.46 -32.90
N ARG A 186 7.83 1.06 -33.54
CA ARG A 186 6.48 1.62 -33.31
C ARG A 186 5.95 1.09 -31.99
N ILE A 187 5.48 1.96 -31.10
CA ILE A 187 5.00 1.59 -29.77
C ILE A 187 3.48 1.72 -29.72
N ILE A 188 2.78 0.60 -29.51
CA ILE A 188 1.34 0.57 -29.29
C ILE A 188 1.02 -0.01 -27.92
N GLY A 189 -0.10 0.40 -27.33
CA GLY A 189 -0.40 0.10 -25.94
C GLY A 189 -1.84 -0.28 -25.67
N HIS A 190 -2.02 -1.16 -24.69
CA HIS A 190 -3.32 -1.47 -24.10
C HIS A 190 -3.23 -1.31 -22.59
N ASP A 191 -4.21 -0.63 -21.99
CA ASP A 191 -4.31 -0.55 -20.53
C ASP A 191 -5.78 -0.60 -20.11
N PRO A 192 -6.21 -1.61 -19.32
CA PRO A 192 -7.60 -1.79 -18.93
C PRO A 192 -8.13 -0.65 -18.05
N THR A 193 -7.25 0.15 -17.43
CA THR A 193 -7.66 1.32 -16.64
C THR A 193 -8.10 2.50 -17.50
N ARG A 194 -7.78 2.50 -18.79
CA ARG A 194 -8.21 3.52 -19.77
C ARG A 194 -9.44 3.04 -20.53
N LYS A 195 -10.51 3.84 -20.57
CA LYS A 195 -11.74 3.48 -21.30
C LYS A 195 -11.61 3.83 -22.79
N TYR A 196 -11.78 2.83 -23.67
CA TYR A 196 -11.95 3.06 -25.10
C TYR A 196 -13.38 3.50 -25.43
N SER A 197 -13.54 4.40 -26.39
CA SER A 197 -14.84 4.64 -27.04
C SER A 197 -14.65 4.63 -28.55
N LYS A 198 -15.18 3.60 -29.23
CA LYS A 198 -15.14 3.52 -30.71
C LYS A 198 -15.90 4.65 -31.42
N LYS A 199 -16.77 5.41 -30.72
CA LYS A 199 -17.63 6.44 -31.33
C LYS A 199 -17.02 7.84 -31.40
N ASN A 200 -15.97 8.11 -30.65
CA ASN A 200 -15.17 9.33 -30.76
C ASN A 200 -13.72 8.85 -30.87
N THR A 201 -13.00 9.25 -31.92
CA THR A 201 -11.53 9.07 -32.05
C THR A 201 -10.71 9.79 -30.96
N LYS A 202 -11.34 10.07 -29.81
CA LYS A 202 -10.77 10.67 -28.61
C LYS A 202 -10.99 9.68 -27.47
N THR A 203 -9.89 9.14 -26.96
CA THR A 203 -9.85 8.44 -25.68
C THR A 203 -10.50 9.31 -24.60
N VAL A 204 -11.44 8.75 -23.83
CA VAL A 204 -11.95 9.43 -22.63
C VAL A 204 -10.90 9.26 -21.55
N GLY A 205 -9.99 10.23 -21.45
CA GLY A 205 -8.85 10.21 -20.54
C GLY A 205 -7.82 11.28 -20.89
N PRO A 206 -6.75 11.41 -20.09
CA PRO A 206 -5.62 12.27 -20.44
C PRO A 206 -5.05 11.86 -21.80
N PRO A 207 -4.52 12.81 -22.59
CA PRO A 207 -3.93 12.51 -23.89
C PRO A 207 -2.89 11.39 -23.77
N PRO A 208 -2.72 10.56 -24.82
CA PRO A 208 -1.65 9.58 -24.81
C PRO A 208 -0.30 10.29 -24.65
N PRO A 209 0.64 9.71 -23.90
CA PRO A 209 1.96 10.31 -23.72
C PRO A 209 2.73 10.29 -25.05
N GLU A 210 3.65 11.25 -25.25
CA GLU A 210 4.36 11.44 -26.53
C GLU A 210 5.14 10.20 -27.02
N TRP A 211 5.52 9.30 -26.11
CA TRP A 211 6.24 8.08 -26.47
C TRP A 211 5.36 6.98 -27.07
N LEU A 212 4.03 7.08 -26.93
CA LEU A 212 3.06 6.08 -27.37
C LEU A 212 2.47 6.50 -28.73
N ASP A 213 2.68 5.68 -29.77
CA ASP A 213 2.15 5.99 -31.11
C ASP A 213 0.65 5.73 -31.21
N ASP A 214 0.14 4.71 -30.53
CA ASP A 214 -1.29 4.40 -30.52
C ASP A 214 -1.73 3.63 -29.27
N TRP A 215 -3.00 3.80 -28.90
CA TRP A 215 -3.66 3.04 -27.84
C TRP A 215 -4.87 2.33 -28.40
N MET A 216 -5.00 1.02 -28.15
CA MET A 216 -6.04 0.21 -28.79
C MET A 216 -6.55 -0.95 -27.89
N PRO A 217 -7.69 -1.56 -28.24
CA PRO A 217 -8.14 -2.81 -27.61
C PRO A 217 -7.08 -3.91 -27.67
N LEU A 218 -7.12 -4.84 -26.71
CA LEU A 218 -6.11 -5.88 -26.56
C LEU A 218 -6.01 -6.73 -27.84
N GLU A 219 -7.14 -7.14 -28.40
CA GLU A 219 -7.21 -7.99 -29.60
C GLU A 219 -6.57 -7.31 -30.82
N GLU A 220 -6.86 -6.01 -30.99
CA GLU A 220 -6.27 -5.18 -32.05
C GLU A 220 -4.74 -5.08 -31.85
N LEU A 221 -4.28 -4.85 -30.62
CA LEU A 221 -2.85 -4.81 -30.27
C LEU A 221 -2.14 -6.13 -30.59
N LEU A 222 -2.71 -7.27 -30.21
CA LEU A 222 -2.13 -8.59 -30.46
C LEU A 222 -1.99 -8.84 -31.97
N SER A 223 -3.00 -8.45 -32.76
CA SER A 223 -2.99 -8.60 -34.22
C SER A 223 -2.02 -7.67 -34.95
N GLU A 224 -1.52 -6.61 -34.28
CA GLU A 224 -0.60 -5.63 -34.85
C GLU A 224 0.86 -5.80 -34.42
N SER A 225 1.12 -6.57 -33.37
CA SER A 225 2.42 -6.61 -32.70
C SER A 225 3.37 -7.63 -33.31
N ASP A 226 4.62 -7.23 -33.55
CA ASP A 226 5.74 -8.15 -33.82
C ASP A 226 6.34 -8.68 -32.51
N TYR A 227 6.34 -7.83 -31.48
CA TYR A 227 6.78 -8.14 -30.12
C TYR A 227 5.67 -7.73 -29.16
N ILE A 228 5.40 -8.54 -28.15
CA ILE A 228 4.42 -8.25 -27.10
C ILE A 228 5.12 -8.35 -25.75
N THR A 229 4.98 -7.33 -24.92
CA THR A 229 5.50 -7.33 -23.54
C THR A 229 4.39 -7.07 -22.52
N LEU A 230 4.41 -7.83 -21.43
CA LEU A 230 3.38 -7.81 -20.39
C LEU A 230 3.89 -7.09 -19.14
N HIS A 231 3.10 -6.11 -18.67
CA HIS A 231 3.39 -5.29 -17.49
C HIS A 231 2.12 -5.03 -16.66
N VAL A 232 1.34 -6.08 -16.45
CA VAL A 232 0.11 -6.06 -15.65
C VAL A 232 0.32 -6.70 -14.27
N PRO A 233 -0.40 -6.26 -13.22
CA PRO A 233 -0.43 -6.95 -11.93
C PRO A 233 -1.13 -8.32 -12.07
N LEU A 234 -1.00 -9.20 -11.08
CA LEU A 234 -1.78 -10.43 -11.01
C LEU A 234 -3.07 -10.18 -10.22
N VAL A 235 -4.18 -10.04 -10.95
CA VAL A 235 -5.54 -9.89 -10.43
C VAL A 235 -6.46 -10.86 -11.16
N PRO A 236 -7.69 -11.15 -10.66
CA PRO A 236 -8.59 -12.08 -11.33
C PRO A 236 -8.83 -11.80 -12.82
N GLN A 237 -8.80 -10.52 -13.23
CA GLN A 237 -8.99 -10.09 -14.61
C GLN A 237 -7.77 -10.34 -15.52
N THR A 238 -6.57 -10.54 -14.96
CA THR A 238 -5.32 -10.72 -15.72
C THR A 238 -4.76 -12.14 -15.60
N THR A 239 -5.32 -12.96 -14.71
CA THR A 239 -4.98 -14.39 -14.61
C THR A 239 -5.40 -15.11 -15.89
N GLY A 240 -4.45 -15.74 -16.57
CA GLY A 240 -4.67 -16.42 -17.85
C GLY A 240 -5.03 -15.48 -19.00
N LEU A 241 -4.69 -14.18 -18.90
CA LEU A 241 -5.00 -13.17 -19.91
C LEU A 241 -4.50 -13.59 -21.30
N ILE A 242 -3.29 -14.14 -21.37
CA ILE A 242 -2.68 -14.64 -22.62
C ILE A 242 -2.84 -16.17 -22.66
N GLY A 243 -4.07 -16.60 -22.95
CA GLY A 243 -4.43 -18.00 -23.19
C GLY A 243 -4.44 -18.39 -24.68
N PRO A 244 -4.92 -19.61 -25.02
CA PRO A 244 -4.95 -20.12 -26.39
C PRO A 244 -5.66 -19.20 -27.41
N GLU A 245 -6.79 -18.62 -27.02
CA GLU A 245 -7.57 -17.73 -27.89
C GLU A 245 -6.79 -16.45 -28.23
N MET A 246 -6.24 -15.77 -27.22
CA MET A 246 -5.46 -14.55 -27.41
C MET A 246 -4.18 -14.81 -28.21
N LEU A 247 -3.50 -15.93 -27.94
CA LEU A 247 -2.32 -16.35 -28.71
C LEU A 247 -2.66 -16.59 -30.19
N SER A 248 -3.87 -17.04 -30.51
CA SER A 248 -4.31 -17.25 -31.91
C SER A 248 -4.59 -15.95 -32.67
N MET A 249 -4.84 -14.84 -31.96
CA MET A 249 -5.04 -13.51 -32.55
C MET A 249 -3.72 -12.82 -32.91
N CYS A 250 -2.59 -13.32 -32.38
CA CYS A 250 -1.28 -12.76 -32.66
C CYS A 250 -0.88 -12.92 -34.13
N ARG A 251 0.00 -12.03 -34.60
CA ARG A 251 0.64 -12.21 -35.91
C ARG A 251 1.49 -13.47 -35.91
N LYS A 252 1.47 -14.23 -37.01
CA LYS A 252 2.41 -15.33 -37.20
C LYS A 252 3.85 -14.81 -37.13
N GLY A 253 4.66 -15.43 -36.28
CA GLY A 253 6.06 -15.06 -36.04
C GLY A 253 6.26 -13.97 -34.97
N PHE A 254 5.21 -13.63 -34.21
CA PHE A 254 5.34 -12.73 -33.06
C PHE A 254 6.29 -13.31 -32.00
N ARG A 255 6.76 -12.44 -31.10
CA ARG A 255 7.55 -12.81 -29.92
C ARG A 255 6.91 -12.29 -28.65
N LEU A 256 6.90 -13.10 -27.60
CA LEU A 256 6.28 -12.76 -26.31
C LEU A 256 7.33 -12.55 -25.22
N ILE A 257 7.16 -11.51 -24.39
CA ILE A 257 8.00 -11.23 -23.23
C ILE A 257 7.09 -11.11 -22.01
N ASN A 258 7.37 -11.93 -21.00
CA ASN A 258 6.69 -11.83 -19.70
C ASN A 258 7.74 -11.68 -18.59
N CYS A 259 7.83 -10.45 -18.06
CA CYS A 259 8.61 -10.13 -16.86
C CYS A 259 7.71 -9.55 -15.76
N SER A 260 6.39 -9.72 -15.88
CA SER A 260 5.44 -9.22 -14.89
C SER A 260 5.06 -10.33 -13.91
N ARG A 261 4.16 -11.24 -14.27
CA ARG A 261 3.65 -12.31 -13.41
C ARG A 261 3.41 -13.58 -14.23
N GLY A 262 3.84 -14.72 -13.69
CA GLY A 262 3.80 -16.00 -14.40
C GLY A 262 2.40 -16.38 -14.88
N SER A 263 1.42 -16.37 -13.97
CA SER A 263 0.04 -16.76 -14.24
C SER A 263 -0.75 -15.82 -15.17
N VAL A 264 -0.12 -14.81 -15.76
CA VAL A 264 -0.73 -13.98 -16.82
C VAL A 264 -0.73 -14.72 -18.15
N VAL A 265 0.21 -15.64 -18.36
CA VAL A 265 0.35 -16.44 -19.59
C VAL A 265 0.02 -17.90 -19.29
N ASP A 266 -0.78 -18.53 -20.14
CA ASP A 266 -0.90 -19.98 -20.16
C ASP A 266 0.36 -20.58 -20.78
N GLU A 267 1.22 -21.15 -19.93
CA GLU A 267 2.52 -21.70 -20.32
C GLU A 267 2.41 -22.90 -21.28
N ALA A 268 1.36 -23.71 -21.15
CA ALA A 268 1.12 -24.84 -22.04
C ALA A 268 0.64 -24.36 -23.42
N ALA A 269 -0.23 -23.35 -23.45
CA ALA A 269 -0.66 -22.73 -24.69
C ALA A 269 0.49 -22.01 -25.41
N LEU A 270 1.37 -21.34 -24.65
CA LEU A 270 2.57 -20.70 -25.18
C LEU A 270 3.52 -21.74 -25.79
N LEU A 271 3.77 -22.85 -25.10
CA LEU A 271 4.59 -23.94 -25.62
C LEU A 271 4.04 -24.46 -26.96
N ALA A 272 2.73 -24.71 -27.05
CA ALA A 272 2.09 -25.15 -28.29
C ALA A 272 2.21 -24.11 -29.42
N ALA A 273 2.07 -22.82 -29.11
CA ALA A 273 2.25 -21.73 -30.07
C ALA A 273 3.70 -21.66 -30.60
N VAL A 274 4.68 -21.95 -29.76
CA VAL A 274 6.10 -21.99 -30.13
C VAL A 274 6.43 -23.25 -30.95
N GLU A 275 5.97 -24.43 -30.53
CA GLU A 275 6.18 -25.69 -31.24
C GLU A 275 5.54 -25.69 -32.65
N SER A 276 4.39 -25.02 -32.81
CA SER A 276 3.75 -24.84 -34.12
C SER A 276 4.40 -23.78 -35.01
N GLY A 277 5.33 -22.99 -34.48
CA GLY A 277 5.96 -21.86 -35.17
C GLY A 277 5.04 -20.66 -35.37
N HIS A 278 3.89 -20.61 -34.70
CA HIS A 278 3.04 -19.42 -34.67
C HIS A 278 3.70 -18.30 -33.84
N CYS A 279 4.31 -18.66 -32.70
CA CYS A 279 5.20 -17.80 -31.92
C CYS A 279 6.66 -18.10 -32.32
N ALA A 280 7.41 -17.08 -32.75
CA ALA A 280 8.81 -17.24 -33.14
C ALA A 280 9.76 -17.40 -31.93
N GLY A 281 9.29 -17.09 -30.72
CA GLY A 281 10.03 -17.27 -29.48
C GLY A 281 9.47 -16.45 -28.34
N ALA A 282 9.83 -16.82 -27.12
CA ALA A 282 9.38 -16.11 -25.93
C ALA A 282 10.48 -15.96 -24.89
N ALA A 283 10.42 -14.89 -24.11
CA ALA A 283 11.27 -14.67 -22.95
C ALA A 283 10.40 -14.58 -21.68
N LEU A 284 10.66 -15.47 -20.73
CA LEU A 284 9.93 -15.56 -19.45
C LEU A 284 10.91 -15.34 -18.31
N ASP A 285 10.65 -14.34 -17.49
CA ASP A 285 11.37 -14.14 -16.22
C ASP A 285 10.57 -14.68 -15.03
N VAL A 286 9.29 -14.99 -15.23
CA VAL A 286 8.33 -15.35 -14.18
C VAL A 286 7.49 -16.54 -14.63
N PHE A 287 7.07 -17.37 -13.67
CA PHE A 287 6.40 -18.64 -13.91
C PHE A 287 5.20 -18.82 -12.97
N THR A 288 4.22 -19.61 -13.40
CA THR A 288 2.98 -19.86 -12.66
C THR A 288 3.26 -20.48 -11.30
N ARG A 289 4.31 -21.30 -11.22
CA ARG A 289 4.80 -21.88 -9.98
C ARG A 289 6.29 -21.62 -9.81
N GLU A 290 6.62 -20.85 -8.78
CA GLU A 290 7.99 -20.54 -8.40
C GLU A 290 8.26 -21.04 -6.97
N PRO A 291 9.40 -21.72 -6.71
CA PRO A 291 10.39 -22.20 -7.68
C PRO A 291 9.84 -23.26 -8.65
N ILE A 292 10.38 -23.29 -9.87
CA ILE A 292 10.06 -24.30 -10.87
C ILE A 292 10.39 -25.68 -10.31
N GLN A 293 9.42 -26.60 -10.37
CA GLN A 293 9.62 -27.96 -9.91
C GLN A 293 10.32 -28.80 -10.99
N PRO A 294 11.36 -29.58 -10.66
CA PRO A 294 12.06 -30.42 -11.64
C PRO A 294 11.17 -31.47 -12.33
N THR A 295 10.02 -31.80 -11.75
CA THR A 295 9.10 -32.82 -12.24
C THR A 295 7.97 -32.26 -13.10
N ASP A 296 7.97 -30.97 -13.44
CA ASP A 296 6.94 -30.36 -14.27
C ASP A 296 7.25 -30.58 -15.77
N PRO A 297 6.46 -31.40 -16.50
CA PRO A 297 6.76 -31.76 -17.89
C PRO A 297 6.57 -30.60 -18.87
N ILE A 298 5.72 -29.62 -18.56
CA ILE A 298 5.55 -28.44 -19.41
C ILE A 298 6.77 -27.54 -19.25
N MET A 299 7.23 -27.32 -18.02
CA MET A 299 8.44 -26.55 -17.76
C MET A 299 9.69 -27.20 -18.34
N GLU A 300 9.84 -28.52 -18.25
CA GLU A 300 10.97 -29.23 -18.85
C GLU A 300 11.07 -28.95 -20.36
N LYS A 301 9.95 -29.05 -21.08
CA LYS A 301 9.89 -28.74 -22.52
C LYS A 301 10.12 -27.27 -22.80
N LEU A 302 9.47 -26.39 -22.05
CA LEU A 302 9.58 -24.94 -22.25
C LEU A 302 11.03 -24.46 -22.03
N LEU A 303 11.69 -24.91 -20.97
CA LEU A 303 13.07 -24.54 -20.64
C LEU A 303 14.09 -25.12 -21.63
N SER A 304 13.85 -26.32 -22.15
CA SER A 304 14.74 -26.95 -23.15
C SER A 304 14.52 -26.44 -24.58
N HIS A 305 13.40 -25.77 -24.87
CA HIS A 305 13.09 -25.30 -26.22
C HIS A 305 14.01 -24.15 -26.68
N PRO A 306 14.67 -24.22 -27.85
CA PRO A 306 15.69 -23.26 -28.28
C PRO A 306 15.14 -21.83 -28.53
N CYS A 307 13.85 -21.69 -28.80
CA CYS A 307 13.18 -20.39 -29.01
C CYS A 307 12.71 -19.73 -27.71
N ILE A 308 12.91 -20.38 -26.57
CA ILE A 308 12.55 -19.85 -25.26
C ILE A 308 13.79 -19.29 -24.57
N ILE A 309 13.66 -18.16 -23.89
CA ILE A 309 14.64 -17.66 -22.94
C ILE A 309 13.95 -17.64 -21.58
N ALA A 310 14.57 -18.25 -20.60
CA ALA A 310 14.04 -18.34 -19.25
C ALA A 310 15.06 -17.79 -18.27
N THR A 311 14.63 -16.89 -17.39
CA THR A 311 15.45 -16.37 -16.29
C THR A 311 14.70 -16.54 -14.96
N PRO A 312 15.40 -16.85 -13.86
CA PRO A 312 14.75 -17.19 -12.60
C PRO A 312 14.35 -15.93 -11.80
N HIS A 313 13.37 -15.17 -12.30
CA HIS A 313 12.80 -13.99 -11.63
C HIS A 313 13.86 -12.94 -11.26
N LEU A 314 14.62 -12.52 -12.26
CA LEU A 314 15.77 -11.62 -12.12
C LEU A 314 15.46 -10.15 -12.38
N GLY A 315 14.24 -9.79 -12.79
CA GLY A 315 13.90 -8.41 -13.19
C GLY A 315 14.28 -7.34 -12.16
N ALA A 316 14.24 -7.68 -10.86
CA ALA A 316 14.62 -6.78 -9.77
C ALA A 316 15.98 -7.13 -9.10
N SER A 317 16.72 -8.07 -9.66
CA SER A 317 17.92 -8.65 -9.04
C SER A 317 19.22 -7.92 -9.42
N SER A 318 19.16 -6.59 -9.53
CA SER A 318 20.35 -5.74 -9.66
C SER A 318 20.77 -5.22 -8.29
N ARG A 319 22.07 -4.94 -8.11
CA ARG A 319 22.60 -4.33 -6.88
C ARG A 319 21.89 -3.01 -6.58
N GLU A 320 21.68 -2.19 -7.61
CA GLU A 320 21.06 -0.88 -7.47
C GLU A 320 19.58 -0.98 -7.06
N ALA A 321 18.84 -1.97 -7.56
CA ALA A 321 17.46 -2.22 -7.12
C ALA A 321 17.41 -2.73 -5.68
N GLN A 322 18.32 -3.63 -5.29
CA GLN A 322 18.42 -4.10 -3.90
C GLN A 322 18.61 -2.94 -2.92
N VAL A 323 19.51 -2.00 -3.24
CA VAL A 323 19.76 -0.82 -2.40
C VAL A 323 18.54 0.11 -2.34
N ARG A 324 17.90 0.42 -3.48
CA ARG A 324 16.73 1.30 -3.48
C ARG A 324 15.55 0.73 -2.71
N VAL A 325 15.24 -0.55 -2.93
CA VAL A 325 14.13 -1.24 -2.24
C VAL A 325 14.40 -1.33 -0.73
N ALA A 326 15.63 -1.67 -0.35
CA ALA A 326 16.08 -1.65 1.04
C ALA A 326 15.86 -0.30 1.71
N THR A 327 16.28 0.77 1.02
CA THR A 327 16.15 2.15 1.50
C THR A 327 14.69 2.54 1.66
N GLU A 328 13.86 2.26 0.66
CA GLU A 328 12.42 2.58 0.65
C GLU A 328 11.67 1.86 1.80
N VAL A 329 11.96 0.57 2.03
CA VAL A 329 11.40 -0.18 3.18
C VAL A 329 11.88 0.40 4.50
N SER A 330 13.17 0.71 4.62
CA SER A 330 13.75 1.28 5.84
C SER A 330 13.12 2.64 6.16
N GLU A 331 13.01 3.54 5.17
CA GLU A 331 12.41 4.86 5.31
C GLU A 331 10.92 4.75 5.69
N ALA A 332 10.17 3.86 5.05
CA ALA A 332 8.77 3.63 5.36
C ALA A 332 8.57 3.11 6.80
N LEU A 333 9.34 2.10 7.22
CA LEU A 333 9.29 1.59 8.60
C LEU A 333 9.71 2.67 9.60
N THR A 334 10.73 3.45 9.29
CA THR A 334 11.20 4.57 10.14
C THR A 334 10.11 5.64 10.27
N ALA A 335 9.39 5.96 9.20
CA ALA A 335 8.27 6.90 9.24
C ALA A 335 7.08 6.35 10.04
N LEU A 336 6.76 5.07 9.88
CA LEU A 336 5.71 4.39 10.65
C LEU A 336 6.05 4.22 12.13
N ALA A 337 7.33 4.10 12.47
CA ALA A 337 7.82 4.16 13.85
C ALA A 337 7.89 5.59 14.37
N GLY A 338 7.76 6.58 13.48
CA GLY A 338 7.75 7.98 13.84
C GLY A 338 9.11 8.67 13.93
N TRP A 339 10.15 8.01 13.47
CA TRP A 339 11.53 8.46 13.59
C TRP A 339 12.03 9.17 12.33
N SER A 340 11.17 9.35 11.32
CA SER A 340 11.54 9.95 10.04
C SER A 340 11.48 11.48 10.04
N SER A 341 12.45 12.11 9.39
CA SER A 341 12.47 13.55 9.10
C SER A 341 12.08 13.88 7.64
N LEU A 342 11.74 12.87 6.83
CA LEU A 342 11.62 12.99 5.37
C LEU A 342 10.27 13.55 4.88
N GLY A 343 9.35 13.92 5.79
CA GLY A 343 8.03 14.44 5.43
C GLY A 343 7.10 13.42 4.75
N ILE A 344 7.46 12.14 4.79
CA ILE A 344 6.67 11.00 4.30
C ILE A 344 5.85 10.38 5.44
N SER A 345 4.72 9.77 5.08
CA SER A 345 3.82 9.11 6.03
C SER A 345 4.26 7.68 6.38
N GLY A 346 5.06 7.05 5.51
CA GLY A 346 5.36 5.62 5.57
C GLY A 346 4.27 4.74 4.97
N LEU A 347 3.19 5.33 4.46
CA LEU A 347 2.05 4.64 3.83
C LEU A 347 2.08 4.70 2.30
N GLU A 348 3.10 5.32 1.70
CA GLU A 348 3.19 5.52 0.24
C GLU A 348 3.22 4.18 -0.53
N GLY A 349 3.85 3.16 0.07
CA GLY A 349 3.88 1.78 -0.44
C GLY A 349 2.78 0.88 0.12
N ALA A 350 1.82 1.40 0.89
CA ALA A 350 0.80 0.56 1.51
C ALA A 350 -0.26 0.10 0.51
N ILE A 351 -0.55 -1.20 0.52
CA ILE A 351 -1.42 -1.82 -0.48
C ILE A 351 -2.80 -2.25 0.04
N ASN A 352 -2.97 -2.31 1.36
CA ASN A 352 -4.21 -2.69 2.03
C ASN A 352 -4.84 -1.55 2.83
N LEU A 353 -4.56 -0.30 2.43
CA LEU A 353 -5.24 0.85 3.01
C LEU A 353 -6.72 0.84 2.65
N ASN A 354 -7.54 1.25 3.60
CA ASN A 354 -8.92 1.64 3.38
C ASN A 354 -8.98 3.03 2.70
N LYS A 355 -10.19 3.58 2.52
CA LYS A 355 -10.30 4.92 1.90
C LYS A 355 -9.63 6.00 2.77
N LEU A 356 -9.80 5.92 4.08
CA LEU A 356 -9.27 6.90 5.02
C LEU A 356 -7.73 6.97 4.99
N GLY A 357 -7.05 5.82 4.98
CA GLY A 357 -5.59 5.76 4.92
C GLY A 357 -5.04 6.33 3.61
N ARG A 358 -5.73 6.10 2.47
CA ARG A 358 -5.34 6.71 1.20
C ARG A 358 -5.52 8.22 1.21
N ASP A 359 -6.64 8.71 1.74
CA ASP A 359 -6.90 10.14 1.88
C ASP A 359 -5.86 10.78 2.82
N PHE A 360 -5.48 10.09 3.90
CA PHE A 360 -4.40 10.48 4.80
C PHE A 360 -3.08 10.62 4.06
N CYS A 361 -2.64 9.59 3.34
CA CYS A 361 -1.39 9.64 2.57
C CYS A 361 -1.39 10.80 1.56
N ALA A 362 -2.52 11.06 0.89
CA ALA A 362 -2.65 12.14 -0.07
C ALA A 362 -2.61 13.54 0.58
N CYS A 363 -3.13 13.69 1.80
CA CYS A 363 -3.13 14.96 2.52
C CYS A 363 -1.83 15.21 3.29
N PHE A 364 -1.12 14.15 3.69
CA PHE A 364 0.02 14.21 4.61
C PHE A 364 1.13 15.14 4.12
N GLU A 365 1.50 15.06 2.84
CA GLU A 365 2.55 15.90 2.25
C GLU A 365 2.17 17.40 2.26
N ASP A 366 0.90 17.72 2.01
CA ASP A 366 0.43 19.11 2.04
C ASP A 366 0.39 19.65 3.48
N TRP A 367 0.03 18.79 4.45
CA TRP A 367 0.05 19.14 5.88
C TRP A 367 1.45 19.46 6.38
N THR A 368 2.44 18.61 6.08
CA THR A 368 3.82 18.80 6.52
C THR A 368 4.50 19.99 5.85
N LYS A 369 4.07 20.38 4.64
CA LYS A 369 4.57 21.59 3.97
C LYS A 369 3.98 22.89 4.51
N ARG A 370 2.75 22.86 5.02
CA ARG A 370 2.02 24.06 5.49
C ARG A 370 2.17 24.32 6.98
N THR A 371 2.71 23.36 7.73
CA THR A 371 2.79 23.43 9.19
C THR A 371 4.21 23.12 9.66
N ASP A 372 4.58 23.61 10.85
CA ASP A 372 5.84 23.21 11.47
C ASP A 372 5.78 21.76 12.00
N ALA A 373 6.95 21.21 12.33
CA ALA A 373 7.07 19.83 12.79
C ALA A 373 6.28 19.57 14.09
N ALA A 374 6.19 20.55 14.99
CA ALA A 374 5.44 20.44 16.23
C ALA A 374 3.93 20.30 15.94
N THR A 375 3.41 21.15 15.06
CA THR A 375 2.01 21.13 14.62
C THR A 375 1.66 19.84 13.87
N SER A 376 2.52 19.39 12.97
CA SER A 376 2.34 18.11 12.25
C SER A 376 2.27 16.92 13.22
N LYS A 377 3.14 16.88 14.25
CA LYS A 377 3.10 15.84 15.28
C LYS A 377 1.78 15.87 16.05
N MET A 378 1.30 17.07 16.39
CA MET A 378 0.03 17.22 17.12
C MET A 378 -1.17 16.71 16.31
N LEU A 379 -1.21 16.93 15.00
CA LEU A 379 -2.28 16.41 14.14
C LEU A 379 -2.45 14.89 14.23
N LEU A 380 -1.35 14.16 14.33
CA LEU A 380 -1.35 12.70 14.45
C LEU A 380 -1.77 12.24 15.84
N THR A 381 -1.54 13.04 16.89
CA THR A 381 -2.01 12.72 18.25
C THR A 381 -3.47 13.02 18.51
N LEU A 382 -4.13 13.87 17.70
CA LEU A 382 -5.51 14.29 17.98
C LEU A 382 -6.50 13.11 18.09
N PRO A 383 -6.49 12.10 17.19
CA PRO A 383 -7.37 10.95 17.34
C PRO A 383 -7.14 10.21 18.66
N TYR A 384 -5.88 10.07 19.09
CA TYR A 384 -5.57 9.46 20.38
C TYR A 384 -6.00 10.32 21.57
N ALA A 385 -5.88 11.65 21.48
CA ALA A 385 -6.38 12.54 22.52
C ALA A 385 -7.91 12.41 22.67
N VAL A 386 -8.64 12.33 21.55
CA VAL A 386 -10.09 12.04 21.55
C VAL A 386 -10.38 10.68 22.19
N TYR A 387 -9.62 9.63 21.83
CA TYR A 387 -9.72 8.29 22.43
C TYR A 387 -9.62 8.34 23.96
N VAL A 388 -8.58 9.00 24.48
CA VAL A 388 -8.34 9.12 25.93
C VAL A 388 -9.47 9.86 26.64
N LEU A 389 -9.94 10.97 26.07
CA LEU A 389 -11.06 11.75 26.63
C LEU A 389 -12.35 10.92 26.65
N LEU A 390 -12.64 10.18 25.57
CA LEU A 390 -13.81 9.31 25.48
C LEU A 390 -13.76 8.14 26.48
N GLU A 391 -12.63 7.44 26.58
CA GLU A 391 -12.43 6.36 27.57
C GLU A 391 -12.68 6.86 28.99
N GLN A 392 -12.12 8.01 29.36
CA GLN A 392 -12.32 8.60 30.68
C GLN A 392 -13.78 9.02 30.91
N LEU A 393 -14.45 9.56 29.90
CA LEU A 393 -15.87 9.91 29.96
C LEU A 393 -16.76 8.68 30.16
N ILE A 394 -16.47 7.60 29.42
CA ILE A 394 -17.23 6.36 29.52
C ILE A 394 -16.98 5.69 30.87
N GLN A 395 -15.76 5.67 31.38
CA GLN A 395 -15.48 5.12 32.72
C GLN A 395 -16.25 5.87 33.83
N LYS A 396 -16.51 7.18 33.64
CA LYS A 396 -17.31 8.01 34.56
C LYS A 396 -18.82 7.84 34.35
N THR A 397 -19.26 7.26 33.23
CA THR A 397 -20.66 7.08 32.86
C THR A 397 -21.03 5.61 33.02
N THR A 398 -21.99 5.25 33.87
CA THR A 398 -22.32 3.84 34.15
C THR A 398 -22.53 3.00 32.86
N PRO A 399 -21.77 1.90 32.63
CA PRO A 399 -21.78 1.15 31.37
C PRO A 399 -23.10 0.47 31.01
N GLU A 400 -23.93 0.16 32.01
CA GLU A 400 -25.17 -0.64 31.84
C GLU A 400 -26.23 0.07 30.97
N THR A 401 -26.12 1.40 30.80
CA THR A 401 -27.06 2.21 29.99
C THR A 401 -26.60 2.46 28.55
N LEU A 402 -25.36 2.14 28.19
CA LEU A 402 -24.76 2.45 26.88
C LEU A 402 -25.03 1.39 25.81
N CYS A 403 -25.60 0.24 26.16
CA CYS A 403 -25.69 -0.93 25.27
C CYS A 403 -27.08 -1.59 25.27
N THR A 404 -28.15 -0.81 25.09
CA THR A 404 -29.46 -1.37 24.71
C THR A 404 -29.55 -1.45 23.19
N LYS A 405 -30.13 -2.54 22.67
CA LYS A 405 -30.42 -2.70 21.23
C LYS A 405 -31.19 -1.48 20.72
N ASP A 406 -30.90 -1.02 19.50
CA ASP A 406 -31.58 0.08 18.79
C ASP A 406 -31.38 1.51 19.36
N SER A 407 -30.32 1.73 20.14
CA SER A 407 -29.93 3.08 20.59
C SER A 407 -29.21 3.90 19.52
N SER A 408 -29.31 5.24 19.62
CA SER A 408 -28.52 6.18 18.79
C SER A 408 -27.55 6.95 19.67
N ILE A 409 -26.28 7.00 19.26
CA ILE A 409 -25.22 7.70 19.99
C ILE A 409 -24.73 8.87 19.16
N ALA A 410 -24.70 10.05 19.76
CA ALA A 410 -24.22 11.28 19.14
C ALA A 410 -22.99 11.79 19.89
N TYR A 411 -21.82 11.70 19.27
CA TYR A 411 -20.59 12.31 19.72
C TYR A 411 -20.50 13.75 19.21
N ARG A 412 -20.09 14.66 20.08
CA ARG A 412 -19.75 16.03 19.72
C ARG A 412 -18.33 16.33 20.14
N ILE A 413 -17.50 16.65 19.16
CA ILE A 413 -16.10 17.03 19.33
C ILE A 413 -15.97 18.48 18.88
N THR A 414 -15.46 19.34 19.75
CA THR A 414 -15.12 20.72 19.41
C THR A 414 -13.62 20.88 19.51
N LEU A 415 -12.98 21.39 18.46
CA LEU A 415 -11.52 21.51 18.38
C LEU A 415 -11.11 22.91 17.90
N VAL A 416 -10.24 23.58 18.67
CA VAL A 416 -9.56 24.80 18.22
C VAL A 416 -8.36 24.43 17.35
N ILE A 417 -8.32 24.89 16.11
CA ILE A 417 -7.29 24.54 15.11
C ILE A 417 -6.49 25.76 14.63
N PRO A 418 -5.26 25.58 14.12
CA PRO A 418 -4.50 26.65 13.49
C PRO A 418 -5.08 27.08 12.14
N GLU A 419 -4.74 28.29 11.70
CA GLU A 419 -5.17 28.89 10.43
C GLU A 419 -4.80 28.05 9.20
N ALA A 420 -3.69 27.32 9.27
CA ALA A 420 -3.22 26.46 8.19
C ALA A 420 -4.17 25.29 7.86
N ILE A 421 -5.12 24.96 8.74
CA ILE A 421 -6.05 23.85 8.57
C ILE A 421 -7.42 24.40 8.20
N ASN A 422 -7.86 24.14 6.98
CA ASN A 422 -9.20 24.50 6.53
C ASN A 422 -10.20 23.35 6.86
N PRO A 423 -11.19 23.57 7.75
CA PRO A 423 -12.21 22.57 8.10
C PRO A 423 -13.02 22.04 6.92
N ARG A 424 -13.22 22.88 5.90
CA ARG A 424 -14.04 22.56 4.73
C ARG A 424 -13.23 21.91 3.60
N SER A 425 -11.91 21.80 3.77
CA SER A 425 -11.04 21.10 2.83
C SER A 425 -11.03 19.59 3.09
N SER A 426 -10.39 18.84 2.20
CA SER A 426 -10.12 17.40 2.38
C SER A 426 -9.46 17.09 3.74
N SER A 427 -8.65 18.01 4.25
CA SER A 427 -7.97 17.88 5.55
C SER A 427 -8.92 17.84 6.73
N GLY A 428 -9.91 18.73 6.78
CA GLY A 428 -10.90 18.77 7.86
C GLY A 428 -11.85 17.58 7.81
N GLN A 429 -12.25 17.17 6.61
CA GLN A 429 -13.05 15.95 6.41
C GLN A 429 -12.28 14.70 6.87
N LEU A 430 -11.00 14.58 6.51
CA LEU A 430 -10.12 13.50 6.93
C LEU A 430 -9.99 13.41 8.45
N LEU A 431 -9.70 14.53 9.13
CA LEU A 431 -9.65 14.57 10.61
C LEU A 431 -10.98 14.16 11.24
N THR A 432 -12.11 14.59 10.67
CA THR A 432 -13.43 14.23 11.19
C THR A 432 -13.69 12.73 11.04
N CYS A 433 -13.34 12.15 9.90
CA CYS A 433 -13.45 10.71 9.69
C CYS A 433 -12.53 9.94 10.65
N LEU A 434 -11.29 10.40 10.89
CA LEU A 434 -10.40 9.82 11.90
C LEU A 434 -11.02 9.82 13.30
N PHE A 435 -11.67 10.91 13.70
CA PHE A 435 -12.40 10.97 14.97
C PHE A 435 -13.60 10.03 15.00
N ALA A 436 -14.35 9.89 13.90
CA ALA A 436 -15.43 8.90 13.80
C ALA A 436 -14.92 7.46 13.99
N HIS A 437 -13.81 7.09 13.34
CA HIS A 437 -13.16 5.79 13.55
C HIS A 437 -12.68 5.61 14.99
N THR A 438 -12.21 6.68 15.63
CA THR A 438 -11.83 6.67 17.05
C THR A 438 -13.05 6.40 17.94
N CYS A 439 -14.18 7.08 17.69
CA CYS A 439 -15.42 6.86 18.42
C CYS A 439 -15.93 5.41 18.27
N GLU A 440 -15.89 4.86 17.06
CA GLU A 440 -16.27 3.45 16.82
C GLU A 440 -15.36 2.49 17.60
N PHE A 441 -14.05 2.70 17.57
CA PHE A 441 -13.09 1.86 18.30
C PHE A 441 -13.40 1.83 19.81
N VAL A 442 -13.73 2.97 20.39
CA VAL A 442 -14.13 3.06 21.80
C VAL A 442 -15.43 2.28 22.06
N LEU A 443 -16.44 2.42 21.18
CA LEU A 443 -17.70 1.69 21.29
C LEU A 443 -17.52 0.17 21.22
N GLU A 444 -16.74 -0.31 20.26
CA GLU A 444 -16.52 -1.75 20.08
C GLU A 444 -15.89 -2.37 21.33
N ARG A 445 -14.95 -1.66 21.98
CA ARG A 445 -14.33 -2.08 23.25
C ARG A 445 -15.33 -2.19 24.39
N CYS A 446 -16.29 -1.29 24.48
CA CYS A 446 -17.35 -1.35 25.49
C CYS A 446 -18.30 -2.55 25.29
N SER A 447 -18.44 -3.06 24.06
CA SER A 447 -19.45 -4.05 23.67
C SER A 447 -19.09 -5.55 23.91
N HIS A 448 -18.14 -5.84 24.81
CA HIS A 448 -17.65 -7.20 25.17
C HIS A 448 -17.07 -8.06 24.03
N GLN A 449 -16.88 -7.53 22.80
CA GLN A 449 -16.25 -8.26 21.68
C GLN A 449 -14.73 -8.05 21.60
N ALA A 450 -14.08 -7.89 22.76
CA ALA A 450 -12.70 -7.44 22.94
C ALA A 450 -11.60 -8.40 22.46
N CYS A 451 -11.92 -9.63 22.04
CA CYS A 451 -10.91 -10.65 21.76
C CYS A 451 -10.09 -10.45 20.48
N LEU A 452 -10.46 -9.51 19.60
CA LEU A 452 -9.79 -9.30 18.30
C LEU A 452 -9.22 -7.89 18.11
N LEU A 453 -9.55 -6.92 18.96
CA LEU A 453 -9.05 -5.56 18.85
C LEU A 453 -7.70 -5.42 19.56
N PRO A 454 -6.78 -4.58 19.06
CA PRO A 454 -5.55 -4.30 19.78
C PRO A 454 -5.85 -3.76 21.18
N GLU A 455 -5.03 -4.16 22.16
CA GLU A 455 -5.21 -3.76 23.58
C GLU A 455 -5.20 -2.24 23.77
N LYS A 456 -4.56 -1.50 22.85
CA LYS A 456 -4.45 -0.04 22.81
C LYS A 456 -4.81 0.48 21.42
N PHE A 457 -5.41 1.66 21.35
CA PHE A 457 -5.65 2.36 20.08
C PHE A 457 -4.33 2.66 19.38
N ASP A 458 -4.21 2.27 18.11
CA ASP A 458 -3.15 2.73 17.21
C ASP A 458 -3.78 3.30 15.94
N LEU A 459 -3.17 4.34 15.38
CA LEU A 459 -3.69 5.05 14.21
C LEU A 459 -3.74 4.16 12.96
N LEU A 460 -2.84 3.19 12.83
CA LEU A 460 -2.83 2.30 11.67
C LEU A 460 -4.08 1.44 11.58
N SER A 461 -4.61 0.98 12.72
CA SER A 461 -5.84 0.19 12.76
C SER A 461 -7.02 0.91 12.06
N ALA A 462 -7.12 2.24 12.21
CA ALA A 462 -8.14 3.07 11.56
C ALA A 462 -7.98 3.14 10.03
N PHE A 463 -6.79 2.84 9.50
CA PHE A 463 -6.49 2.83 8.07
C PHE A 463 -6.66 1.48 7.40
N LEU A 464 -7.00 0.43 8.16
CA LEU A 464 -7.12 -0.94 7.63
C LEU A 464 -8.55 -1.45 7.58
N CYS A 465 -9.50 -0.84 8.31
CA CYS A 465 -10.88 -1.28 8.34
C CYS A 465 -11.83 -0.12 8.04
N ASP A 466 -12.72 -0.30 7.06
CA ASP A 466 -13.72 0.72 6.70
C ASP A 466 -14.87 0.77 7.71
N LEU A 467 -15.35 1.99 8.00
CA LEU A 467 -16.64 2.19 8.64
C LEU A 467 -17.78 1.97 7.61
N PRO A 468 -18.80 1.16 7.92
CA PRO A 468 -19.94 0.93 7.03
C PRO A 468 -20.86 2.17 6.91
N ASN A 469 -21.33 2.47 5.69
CA ASN A 469 -22.33 3.51 5.40
C ASN A 469 -21.97 4.92 5.90
N VAL A 470 -20.70 5.31 5.83
CA VAL A 470 -20.25 6.65 6.22
C VAL A 470 -20.78 7.70 5.26
N THR A 471 -21.39 8.75 5.80
CA THR A 471 -21.77 9.97 5.08
C THR A 471 -21.17 11.18 5.78
N VAL A 472 -20.56 12.06 5.00
CA VAL A 472 -19.97 13.32 5.46
C VAL A 472 -20.80 14.48 4.94
N SER A 473 -21.20 15.39 5.81
CA SER A 473 -21.94 16.61 5.48
C SER A 473 -21.33 17.81 6.21
N THR A 474 -21.80 19.01 5.86
CA THR A 474 -21.40 20.24 6.56
C THR A 474 -22.64 21.04 6.91
N ASP A 475 -22.78 21.36 8.18
CA ASP A 475 -23.82 22.23 8.68
C ASP A 475 -23.55 23.67 8.20
N GLN A 476 -24.50 24.23 7.45
CA GLN A 476 -24.33 25.53 6.81
C GLN A 476 -24.37 26.70 7.80
N LEU A 477 -24.93 26.49 9.00
CA LEU A 477 -25.24 27.54 9.95
C LEU A 477 -24.11 27.73 10.96
N THR A 478 -23.57 26.62 11.47
CA THR A 478 -22.45 26.53 12.41
C THR A 478 -21.11 26.32 11.72
N GLY A 479 -21.10 25.80 10.48
CA GLY A 479 -19.89 25.37 9.80
C GLY A 479 -19.32 24.04 10.30
N ALA A 480 -20.01 23.33 11.20
CA ALA A 480 -19.60 22.03 11.70
C ALA A 480 -19.55 20.98 10.58
N VAL A 481 -18.56 20.09 10.63
CA VAL A 481 -18.48 18.92 9.75
C VAL A 481 -19.11 17.76 10.50
N GLU A 482 -20.18 17.20 9.94
CA GLU A 482 -20.89 16.08 10.52
C GLU A 482 -20.54 14.81 9.75
N VAL A 483 -20.14 13.77 10.47
CA VAL A 483 -19.87 12.43 9.94
C VAL A 483 -20.82 11.47 10.65
N SER A 484 -21.70 10.85 9.88
CA SER A 484 -22.61 9.81 10.39
C SER A 484 -22.33 8.47 9.73
N TRP A 485 -22.47 7.39 10.48
CA TRP A 485 -22.33 6.03 9.97
C TRP A 485 -23.33 5.09 10.66
N ILE A 486 -23.51 3.89 10.09
CA ILE A 486 -24.39 2.86 10.64
C ILE A 486 -23.57 1.58 10.81
N GLY A 487 -23.37 1.18 12.06
CA GLY A 487 -22.46 0.10 12.46
C GLY A 487 -22.97 -1.31 12.16
N ARG A 488 -22.04 -2.29 12.20
CA ARG A 488 -22.30 -3.71 11.84
C ARG A 488 -22.88 -4.57 12.97
N LYS A 489 -23.02 -4.03 14.18
CA LYS A 489 -23.65 -4.72 15.30
C LYS A 489 -24.90 -3.93 15.70
N ASN A 490 -26.05 -4.60 15.65
CA ASN A 490 -27.33 -4.14 16.23
C ASN A 490 -28.01 -2.89 15.62
N SER A 491 -27.84 -2.58 14.33
CA SER A 491 -28.62 -1.51 13.66
C SER A 491 -28.46 -0.09 14.25
N GLU A 492 -27.48 0.14 15.11
CA GLU A 492 -27.26 1.41 15.81
C GLU A 492 -26.75 2.49 14.84
N ARG A 493 -27.33 3.69 14.97
CA ARG A 493 -26.89 4.88 14.23
C ARG A 493 -25.97 5.69 15.12
N THR A 494 -24.71 5.81 14.71
CA THR A 494 -23.73 6.66 15.39
C THR A 494 -23.47 7.91 14.57
N VAL A 495 -23.54 9.05 15.24
CA VAL A 495 -23.27 10.36 14.65
C VAL A 495 -22.07 10.96 15.37
N CYS A 496 -21.04 11.36 14.64
CA CYS A 496 -19.94 12.17 15.15
C CYS A 496 -19.99 13.54 14.49
N SER A 497 -20.24 14.57 15.28
CA SER A 497 -20.19 15.96 14.83
C SER A 497 -18.89 16.60 15.31
N CYS A 498 -18.09 17.12 14.38
CA CYS A 498 -16.89 17.88 14.70
C CYS A 498 -17.08 19.37 14.37
N LEU A 499 -16.99 20.22 15.39
CA LEU A 499 -16.98 21.67 15.25
C LEU A 499 -15.52 22.16 15.33
N PHE A 500 -15.01 22.66 14.20
CA PHE A 500 -13.68 23.24 14.14
C PHE A 500 -13.75 24.75 14.38
N LEU A 501 -13.11 25.21 15.45
CA LEU A 501 -12.98 26.63 15.78
C LEU A 501 -11.70 27.17 15.15
N HIS A 502 -11.85 27.92 14.06
CA HIS A 502 -10.77 28.57 13.34
C HIS A 502 -10.38 29.90 14.03
N PRO A 503 -9.12 30.34 14.02
CA PRO A 503 -8.69 31.56 14.73
C PRO A 503 -9.38 32.85 14.26
N GLU A 504 -9.91 32.85 13.03
CA GLU A 504 -10.69 33.96 12.46
C GLU A 504 -12.21 33.84 12.72
N SER A 505 -12.65 32.88 13.53
CA SER A 505 -14.06 32.66 13.85
C SER A 505 -14.66 33.84 14.62
N ARG A 506 -15.91 34.21 14.29
CA ARG A 506 -16.65 35.30 14.96
C ARG A 506 -17.34 34.87 16.26
N LEU A 507 -17.12 33.64 16.72
CA LEU A 507 -17.80 33.03 17.87
C LEU A 507 -17.15 33.35 19.24
N ASP A 508 -16.19 34.29 19.24
CA ASP A 508 -15.25 34.62 20.32
C ASP A 508 -15.88 34.80 21.71
N MET A 509 -17.04 35.46 21.86
CA MET A 509 -17.60 35.78 23.20
C MET A 509 -18.34 34.63 23.89
N THR A 510 -19.12 33.82 23.17
CA THR A 510 -19.89 32.71 23.78
C THR A 510 -18.98 31.52 24.09
N GLU A 511 -17.90 31.37 23.34
CA GLU A 511 -16.97 30.24 23.43
C GLU A 511 -15.85 30.46 24.47
N GLN A 512 -15.43 31.70 24.71
CA GLN A 512 -14.58 32.05 25.87
C GLN A 512 -15.24 31.63 27.19
N ILE A 513 -16.56 31.79 27.29
CA ILE A 513 -17.34 31.34 28.45
C ILE A 513 -17.44 29.81 28.47
N PHE A 514 -17.62 29.15 27.32
CA PHE A 514 -17.74 27.69 27.23
C PHE A 514 -16.46 26.95 27.62
N PHE A 515 -15.29 27.46 27.22
CA PHE A 515 -14.00 26.85 27.55
C PHE A 515 -13.31 27.46 28.79
N GLY A 516 -13.85 28.53 29.36
CA GLY A 516 -13.30 29.19 30.55
C GLY A 516 -12.02 30.02 30.31
N PHE A 517 -11.66 30.33 29.06
CA PHE A 517 -10.42 31.05 28.72
C PHE A 517 -10.63 32.54 28.45
N SER A 518 -9.62 33.35 28.77
CA SER A 518 -9.51 34.73 28.29
C SER A 518 -8.84 34.75 26.91
N SER A 519 -9.42 35.50 25.96
CA SER A 519 -8.95 35.59 24.56
C SER A 519 -7.44 35.89 24.44
N PRO A 520 -6.71 35.31 23.46
CA PRO A 520 -7.15 34.36 22.43
C PRO A 520 -7.26 32.90 22.93
N LEU A 521 -8.15 32.11 22.34
CA LEU A 521 -8.28 30.69 22.66
C LEU A 521 -6.98 29.93 22.31
N PRO A 522 -6.47 29.10 23.24
CA PRO A 522 -5.33 28.25 22.94
C PRO A 522 -5.61 27.24 21.81
N LEU A 523 -4.63 27.00 20.94
CA LEU A 523 -4.72 25.95 19.92
C LEU A 523 -4.80 24.55 20.55
N TRP A 524 -5.44 23.63 19.83
CA TRP A 524 -5.58 22.21 20.17
C TRP A 524 -6.33 21.93 21.47
N ILE A 525 -7.21 22.84 21.87
CA ILE A 525 -8.21 22.54 22.88
C ILE A 525 -9.29 21.66 22.24
N LEU A 526 -9.54 20.52 22.86
CA LEU A 526 -10.57 19.56 22.53
C LEU A 526 -11.63 19.58 23.63
N ASN A 527 -12.90 19.70 23.26
CA ASN A 527 -14.02 19.37 24.14
C ASN A 527 -14.79 18.21 23.52
N VAL A 528 -14.91 17.13 24.28
CA VAL A 528 -15.57 15.91 23.84
C VAL A 528 -16.78 15.66 24.74
N SER A 529 -17.90 15.34 24.12
CA SER A 529 -19.11 14.90 24.82
C SER A 529 -19.83 13.86 23.97
N PHE A 530 -20.73 13.11 24.60
CA PHE A 530 -21.66 12.27 23.88
C PHE A 530 -23.03 12.32 24.54
N SER A 531 -24.05 12.13 23.73
CA SER A 531 -25.41 11.83 24.17
C SER A 531 -25.85 10.50 23.59
N TYR A 532 -26.75 9.82 24.30
CA TYR A 532 -27.36 8.59 23.84
C TYR A 532 -28.88 8.68 24.01
N MET A 533 -29.58 8.12 23.04
CA MET A 533 -31.04 8.05 23.01
C MET A 533 -31.46 6.58 23.08
N CYS A 534 -32.24 6.23 24.11
CA CYS A 534 -32.82 4.89 24.26
C CYS A 534 -34.06 4.71 23.39
N ASP A 535 -34.50 3.46 23.23
CA ASP A 535 -35.77 3.09 22.60
C ASP A 535 -37.00 3.76 23.25
N CYS A 536 -36.89 4.12 24.53
CA CYS A 536 -37.89 4.87 25.27
C CYS A 536 -38.06 6.33 24.82
N GLY A 537 -37.14 6.85 24.00
CA GLY A 537 -37.08 8.26 23.63
C GLY A 537 -36.41 9.15 24.68
N ASP A 538 -35.95 8.59 25.81
CA ASP A 538 -35.17 9.35 26.78
C ASP A 538 -33.77 9.63 26.22
N VAL A 539 -33.37 10.90 26.29
CA VAL A 539 -32.05 11.36 25.91
C VAL A 539 -31.27 11.63 27.18
N ALA A 540 -30.15 10.94 27.34
CA ALA A 540 -29.19 11.20 28.40
C ALA A 540 -27.90 11.75 27.79
N GLN A 541 -27.27 12.68 28.50
CA GLN A 541 -26.07 13.38 28.05
C GLN A 541 -24.97 13.19 29.09
N ALA A 542 -23.81 12.68 28.65
CA ALA A 542 -22.63 12.64 29.49
C ALA A 542 -22.07 14.07 29.64
N PRO A 543 -21.52 14.42 30.83
CA PRO A 543 -20.82 15.69 31.00
C PRO A 543 -19.67 15.79 30.01
N ALA A 544 -19.40 16.97 29.47
CA ALA A 544 -18.29 17.15 28.54
C ALA A 544 -16.94 17.03 29.27
N MET A 545 -15.91 16.56 28.57
CA MET A 545 -14.53 16.59 29.05
C MET A 545 -13.69 17.47 28.13
N THR A 546 -12.91 18.35 28.74
CA THR A 546 -12.02 19.27 28.03
C THR A 546 -10.58 18.84 28.23
N GLY A 547 -9.81 18.80 27.15
CA GLY A 547 -8.38 18.58 27.20
C GLY A 547 -7.67 19.55 26.27
N GLN A 548 -6.46 19.95 26.63
CA GLN A 548 -5.59 20.73 25.78
C GLN A 548 -4.34 19.94 25.45
N LEU A 549 -4.07 19.77 24.16
CA LEU A 549 -2.84 19.15 23.70
C LEU A 549 -1.75 20.21 23.56
N LYS A 550 -0.58 20.01 24.18
CA LYS A 550 0.63 20.83 24.03
C LYS A 550 1.85 19.92 24.00
N GLU A 551 2.73 20.06 23.01
CA GLU A 551 4.01 19.35 22.97
C GLU A 551 3.88 17.83 23.25
N SER A 552 2.88 17.17 22.66
CA SER A 552 2.60 15.74 22.89
C SER A 552 2.15 15.40 24.33
N ILE A 553 1.66 16.36 25.10
CA ILE A 553 1.04 16.17 26.42
C ILE A 553 -0.41 16.64 26.34
N LEU A 554 -1.33 15.76 26.75
CA LEU A 554 -2.73 16.11 26.94
C LEU A 554 -2.96 16.53 28.38
N HIS A 555 -3.23 17.83 28.57
CA HIS A 555 -3.62 18.41 29.85
C HIS A 555 -5.14 18.32 29.98
N LEU A 556 -5.64 17.58 30.97
CA LEU A 556 -7.07 17.52 31.28
C LEU A 556 -7.48 18.77 32.04
N LEU A 557 -8.51 19.45 31.58
CA LEU A 557 -8.93 20.75 32.12
C LEU A 557 -10.22 20.63 32.92
N ASP A 558 -10.31 21.38 34.02
CA ASP A 558 -11.56 21.58 34.75
C ASP A 558 -12.44 22.70 34.15
N GLU A 559 -13.54 23.03 34.83
CA GLU A 559 -14.48 24.08 34.43
C GLU A 559 -13.90 25.51 34.49
N HIS A 560 -12.75 25.69 35.13
CA HIS A 560 -12.02 26.96 35.22
C HIS A 560 -10.85 27.04 34.24
N GLY A 561 -10.63 25.99 33.42
CA GLY A 561 -9.52 25.90 32.49
C GLY A 561 -8.17 25.58 33.15
N GLU A 562 -8.17 25.12 34.41
CA GLU A 562 -6.96 24.71 35.11
C GLU A 562 -6.64 23.23 34.83
N SER A 563 -5.35 22.91 34.69
CA SER A 563 -4.88 21.55 34.45
C SER A 563 -5.04 20.69 35.71
N THR A 564 -5.85 19.64 35.61
CA THR A 564 -6.11 18.68 36.69
C THR A 564 -5.23 17.44 36.61
N ASN A 565 -4.82 17.05 35.41
CA ASN A 565 -4.00 15.88 35.15
C ASN A 565 -3.29 16.00 33.79
N GLU A 566 -2.18 15.30 33.62
CA GLU A 566 -1.38 15.33 32.40
C GLU A 566 -1.10 13.93 31.89
N ILE A 567 -1.31 13.72 30.59
CA ILE A 567 -1.14 12.43 29.94
C ILE A 567 -0.15 12.62 28.79
N ALA A 568 1.04 12.04 28.92
CA ALA A 568 2.03 12.03 27.85
C ALA A 568 1.55 11.12 26.70
N ILE A 569 1.33 11.72 25.54
CA ILE A 569 0.95 11.09 24.28
C ILE A 569 2.13 11.17 23.34
N ASP A 570 2.86 10.09 23.18
CA ASP A 570 3.91 10.09 22.16
C ASP A 570 3.31 9.64 20.83
N VAL A 571 3.61 10.36 19.75
CA VAL A 571 3.41 9.79 18.40
C VAL A 571 4.52 8.80 18.09
N TYR A 572 5.70 9.07 18.67
CA TYR A 572 6.98 8.58 18.21
C TYR A 572 7.71 8.03 19.42
N ASP A 573 7.59 6.72 19.69
CA ASP A 573 8.20 6.09 20.87
C ASP A 573 9.66 6.56 21.02
N SER A 574 9.89 7.43 22.00
CA SER A 574 11.17 8.10 22.17
C SER A 574 12.06 7.25 23.06
N PHE A 575 12.99 6.49 22.46
CA PHE A 575 14.22 6.10 23.16
C PHE A 575 15.10 7.34 23.32
N THR A 576 14.68 8.25 24.20
CA THR A 576 15.55 9.27 24.79
C THR A 576 15.74 8.94 26.27
N SER A 577 16.46 7.86 26.53
CA SER A 577 17.24 7.72 27.77
C SER A 577 18.36 6.71 27.54
N GLU A 578 19.57 7.24 27.51
CA GLU A 578 20.88 6.59 27.68
C GLU A 578 21.26 5.43 26.72
N VAL A 579 22.10 5.77 25.73
CA VAL A 579 23.11 4.86 25.16
C VAL A 579 24.49 5.31 25.64
#